data_AF-A0A6I9UD85-F1
#
_entry.id   AF-A0A6I9UD85-F1
#
_cell.length_a   1.000
_cell.length_b   1.000
_cell.length_c   1.000
_cell.angle_alpha   90.00
_cell.angle_beta   90.00
_cell.angle_gamma   90.00
#
_symmetry.space_group_name_H-M   'P 1'
#
loop_
_entity.id
_entity.type
_entity.pdbx_description
1 polymer ?
#
loop_
_entity_poly.entity_id
_entity_poly.type
_entity_poly.pdbx_seq_one_letter_code
_entity_poly.pdbx_strand_id
1 'polypeptide(L)'
;MNFTSLIIFYIIWCAPSVIARADEGSLLMNSTRKSLRQEIQKQQTEQPVNQNASPETQSNQATDPKPWRSAHISRHHSRLRTVHGTVNIIGWGVLLPVGVIIARYFRKLSDDWYSLHILSQLSGFLLGTLGWGLGLSIKNAAKEQSLSTHGILGTIIFAFATLQLLALCLQAGEEQGCRKYWVIYHHVAGYALIVLIIANIFQGINNQSAAKRWEWVYGTLLGVLGLTALFLELFRFISI
;
A
#
# COMPACT_ATOMS: atom_id res chain seq x y z
N MET A 1 17.37 27.83 0.25
CA MET A 1 16.17 27.13 -0.25
C MET A 1 15.61 26.35 0.93
N ASN A 2 14.46 26.74 1.47
CA ASN A 2 13.96 26.16 2.72
C ASN A 2 13.40 24.75 2.45
N PHE A 3 13.57 23.84 3.40
CA PHE A 3 13.21 22.42 3.25
C PHE A 3 11.71 22.21 2.96
N THR A 4 10.86 23.09 3.47
CA THR A 4 9.43 23.21 3.11
C THR A 4 9.22 23.50 1.62
N SER A 5 10.06 24.33 1.01
CA SER A 5 10.02 24.61 -0.43
C SER A 5 10.47 23.39 -1.25
N LEU A 6 11.41 22.57 -0.76
CA LEU A 6 11.83 21.32 -1.40
C LEU A 6 10.75 20.23 -1.32
N ILE A 7 10.01 20.15 -0.21
CA ILE A 7 8.89 19.20 -0.05
C ILE A 7 7.69 19.64 -0.89
N ILE A 8 7.36 20.93 -0.91
CA ILE A 8 6.31 21.46 -1.81
C ILE A 8 6.73 21.27 -3.26
N PHE A 9 8.00 21.49 -3.63
CA PHE A 9 8.52 21.14 -4.96
C PHE A 9 8.43 19.64 -5.23
N TYR A 10 8.76 18.78 -4.27
CA TYR A 10 8.67 17.33 -4.46
C TYR A 10 7.22 16.87 -4.63
N ILE A 11 6.28 17.42 -3.86
CA ILE A 11 4.85 17.11 -4.01
C ILE A 11 4.30 17.66 -5.33
N ILE A 12 4.61 18.92 -5.70
CA ILE A 12 4.12 19.57 -6.92
C ILE A 12 4.79 19.02 -8.19
N TRP A 13 6.06 18.59 -8.13
CA TRP A 13 6.83 18.13 -9.30
C TRP A 13 6.84 16.60 -9.43
N CYS A 14 6.79 15.86 -8.31
CA CYS A 14 6.75 14.40 -8.32
C CYS A 14 5.32 13.86 -8.49
N ALA A 15 4.27 14.55 -8.00
CA ALA A 15 2.90 14.07 -8.20
C ALA A 15 2.48 14.03 -9.68
N PRO A 16 2.74 15.05 -10.53
CA PRO A 16 2.41 14.97 -11.95
C PRO A 16 3.23 13.92 -12.69
N SER A 17 4.49 13.70 -12.30
CA SER A 17 5.36 12.70 -12.97
C SER A 17 5.06 11.26 -12.52
N VAL A 18 4.60 11.04 -11.29
CA VAL A 18 4.08 9.75 -10.82
C VAL A 18 2.70 9.47 -11.39
N ILE A 19 1.81 10.47 -11.47
CA ILE A 19 0.50 10.35 -12.14
C ILE A 19 0.69 10.10 -13.64
N ALA A 20 1.63 10.80 -14.30
CA ALA A 20 1.96 10.57 -15.69
C ALA A 20 2.54 9.16 -15.92
N ARG A 21 3.41 8.65 -15.03
CA ARG A 21 3.90 7.26 -15.13
C ARG A 21 2.82 6.21 -14.84
N ALA A 22 1.87 6.50 -13.96
CA ALA A 22 0.71 5.64 -13.72
C ALA A 22 -0.23 5.63 -14.93
N ASP A 23 -0.42 6.79 -15.58
CA ASP A 23 -1.20 6.91 -16.82
C ASP A 23 -0.49 6.23 -18.00
N GLU A 24 0.82 6.42 -18.17
CA GLU A 24 1.63 5.67 -19.14
C GLU A 24 1.56 4.17 -18.90
N GLY A 25 1.64 3.71 -17.65
CA GLY A 25 1.45 2.30 -17.29
C GLY A 25 0.06 1.79 -17.66
N SER A 26 -0.98 2.59 -17.45
CA SER A 26 -2.36 2.29 -17.85
C SER A 26 -2.51 2.24 -19.38
N LEU A 27 -1.93 3.19 -20.10
CA LEU A 27 -1.94 3.28 -21.56
C LEU A 27 -1.19 2.12 -22.22
N LEU A 28 0.00 1.77 -21.71
CA LEU A 28 0.76 0.61 -22.17
C LEU A 28 -0.02 -0.68 -21.94
N MET A 29 -0.68 -0.81 -20.79
CA MET A 29 -1.48 -1.98 -20.48
C MET A 29 -2.76 -2.07 -21.34
N ASN A 30 -3.35 -0.92 -21.70
CA ASN A 30 -4.50 -0.85 -22.61
C ASN A 30 -4.10 -1.11 -24.08
N SER A 31 -2.92 -0.63 -24.49
CA SER A 31 -2.31 -0.92 -25.80
C SER A 31 -1.97 -2.41 -25.95
N THR A 32 -1.36 -3.00 -24.92
CA THR A 32 -1.08 -4.45 -24.85
C THR A 32 -2.38 -5.27 -24.91
N ARG A 33 -3.46 -4.79 -24.27
CA ARG A 33 -4.77 -5.43 -24.33
C ARG A 33 -5.40 -5.33 -25.72
N LYS A 34 -5.23 -4.21 -26.44
CA LYS A 34 -5.70 -4.03 -27.81
C LYS A 34 -4.96 -4.92 -28.81
N SER A 35 -3.63 -5.00 -28.72
CA SER A 35 -2.82 -5.89 -29.58
C SER A 35 -3.16 -7.36 -29.35
N LEU A 36 -3.32 -7.79 -28.09
CA LEU A 36 -3.82 -9.13 -27.78
C LEU A 36 -5.19 -9.41 -28.39
N ARG A 37 -6.13 -8.46 -28.33
CA ARG A 37 -7.46 -8.60 -28.95
C ARG A 37 -7.38 -8.76 -30.47
N GLN A 38 -6.52 -7.97 -31.13
CA GLN A 38 -6.32 -8.08 -32.57
C GLN A 38 -5.73 -9.43 -32.98
N GLU A 39 -4.76 -9.93 -32.23
CA GLU A 39 -4.16 -11.25 -32.47
C GLU A 39 -5.20 -12.38 -32.28
N ILE A 40 -6.03 -12.30 -31.23
CA ILE A 40 -7.12 -13.26 -31.00
C ILE A 40 -8.13 -13.25 -32.14
N GLN A 41 -8.48 -12.06 -32.62
CA GLN A 41 -9.47 -11.92 -33.69
C GLN A 41 -8.93 -12.43 -35.02
N LYS A 42 -7.64 -12.21 -35.31
CA LYS A 42 -6.97 -12.79 -36.48
C LYS A 42 -6.98 -14.32 -36.46
N GLN A 43 -6.72 -14.93 -35.29
CA GLN A 43 -6.79 -16.38 -35.12
C GLN A 43 -8.21 -16.97 -35.21
N GLN A 44 -9.25 -16.18 -34.95
CA GLN A 44 -10.64 -16.63 -35.12
C GLN A 44 -11.08 -16.57 -36.58
N THR A 45 -10.55 -15.64 -37.37
CA THR A 45 -10.88 -15.51 -38.80
C THR A 45 -10.18 -16.56 -39.67
N GLU A 46 -9.06 -17.13 -39.21
CA GLU A 46 -8.27 -18.15 -39.94
C GLU A 46 -8.74 -19.60 -39.71
N GLN A 47 -9.77 -19.86 -38.88
CA GLN A 47 -10.39 -21.19 -38.78
C GLN A 47 -11.51 -21.38 -39.83
N PRO A 48 -11.52 -22.48 -40.61
CA PRO A 48 -12.54 -22.70 -41.63
C PRO A 48 -13.90 -22.98 -40.96
N VAL A 49 -14.90 -22.19 -41.34
CA VAL A 49 -16.31 -22.37 -40.92
C VAL A 49 -16.84 -23.66 -41.54
N ASN A 50 -17.09 -24.68 -40.70
CA ASN A 50 -17.85 -25.86 -41.10
C ASN A 50 -19.34 -25.54 -41.02
N GLN A 51 -19.98 -25.33 -42.17
CA GLN A 51 -21.42 -25.14 -42.28
C GLN A 51 -22.09 -26.52 -42.25
N ASN A 52 -22.67 -26.91 -41.11
CA ASN A 52 -23.77 -27.89 -41.01
C ASN A 52 -24.24 -28.01 -39.54
N ALA A 53 -25.32 -27.30 -39.16
CA ALA A 53 -26.25 -27.71 -38.09
C ALA A 53 -27.47 -26.76 -37.99
N SER A 54 -28.65 -27.37 -37.83
CA SER A 54 -30.00 -26.79 -37.67
C SER A 54 -30.18 -26.05 -36.32
N PRO A 55 -31.19 -25.14 -36.17
CA PRO A 55 -31.25 -24.21 -35.04
C PRO A 55 -32.07 -24.78 -33.87
N GLU A 56 -31.41 -25.22 -32.80
CA GLU A 56 -32.07 -25.41 -31.50
C GLU A 56 -31.22 -24.85 -30.34
N THR A 57 -31.87 -23.98 -29.58
CA THR A 57 -31.59 -23.53 -28.21
C THR A 57 -30.22 -22.90 -27.93
N GLN A 58 -30.18 -21.56 -28.04
CA GLN A 58 -29.15 -20.72 -27.39
C GLN A 58 -29.26 -20.83 -25.87
N SER A 59 -28.57 -21.81 -25.27
CA SER A 59 -28.07 -21.65 -23.91
C SER A 59 -26.83 -20.76 -23.99
N ASN A 60 -26.85 -19.61 -23.30
CA ASN A 60 -25.71 -18.72 -23.20
C ASN A 60 -24.62 -19.37 -22.34
N GLN A 61 -23.93 -20.36 -22.87
CA GLN A 61 -22.77 -20.96 -22.25
C GLN A 61 -21.56 -20.09 -22.59
N ALA A 62 -21.17 -19.26 -21.62
CA ALA A 62 -19.93 -18.49 -21.70
C ALA A 62 -18.80 -19.46 -22.06
N THR A 63 -18.13 -19.23 -23.18
CA THR A 63 -17.01 -20.05 -23.62
C THR A 63 -15.95 -20.06 -22.53
N ASP A 64 -15.69 -21.26 -21.98
CA ASP A 64 -14.67 -21.43 -20.94
C ASP A 64 -13.33 -20.89 -21.45
N PRO A 65 -12.65 -20.03 -20.68
CA PRO A 65 -11.37 -19.46 -21.10
C PRO A 65 -10.34 -20.58 -21.28
N LYS A 66 -9.64 -20.57 -22.44
CA LYS A 66 -8.56 -21.54 -22.76
C LYS A 66 -7.63 -21.73 -21.54
N PRO A 67 -7.22 -22.97 -21.17
CA PRO A 67 -6.50 -23.25 -19.93
C PRO A 67 -5.27 -22.38 -19.67
N TRP A 68 -4.50 -22.06 -20.71
CA TRP A 68 -3.32 -21.20 -20.61
C TRP A 68 -3.66 -19.74 -20.24
N ARG A 69 -4.81 -19.22 -20.68
CA ARG A 69 -5.27 -17.85 -20.36
C ARG A 69 -5.65 -17.75 -18.90
N SER A 70 -6.35 -18.75 -18.37
CA SER A 70 -6.73 -18.84 -16.95
C SER A 70 -5.50 -18.93 -16.04
N ALA A 71 -4.51 -19.74 -16.42
CA ALA A 71 -3.24 -19.85 -15.70
C ALA A 71 -2.46 -18.52 -15.68
N HIS A 72 -2.42 -17.81 -16.81
CA HIS A 72 -1.76 -16.50 -16.91
C HIS A 72 -2.42 -15.46 -16.01
N ILE A 73 -3.76 -15.34 -16.04
CA ILE A 73 -4.52 -14.40 -15.21
C ILE A 73 -4.30 -14.68 -13.72
N SER A 74 -4.37 -15.95 -13.29
CA SER A 74 -4.14 -16.35 -11.91
C SER A 74 -2.73 -15.99 -11.41
N ARG A 75 -1.70 -16.24 -12.24
CA ARG A 75 -0.30 -15.91 -11.91
C ARG A 75 -0.08 -14.40 -11.76
N HIS A 76 -0.63 -13.59 -12.67
CA HIS A 76 -0.57 -12.13 -12.56
C HIS A 76 -1.26 -11.64 -11.30
N HIS A 77 -2.45 -12.16 -11.00
CA HIS A 77 -3.20 -11.80 -9.80
C HIS A 77 -2.42 -12.13 -8.51
N SER A 78 -1.80 -13.31 -8.44
CA SER A 78 -0.94 -13.70 -7.31
C SER A 78 0.28 -12.78 -7.17
N ARG A 79 0.90 -12.38 -8.28
CA ARG A 79 2.04 -11.45 -8.27
C ARG A 79 1.62 -10.07 -7.75
N LEU A 80 0.49 -9.53 -8.20
CA LEU A 80 -0.02 -8.25 -7.73
C LEU A 80 -0.34 -8.27 -6.23
N ARG A 81 -0.96 -9.34 -5.72
CA ARG A 81 -1.19 -9.51 -4.27
C ARG A 81 0.13 -9.56 -3.47
N THR A 82 1.14 -10.22 -4.03
CA THR A 82 2.48 -10.27 -3.42
C THR A 82 3.11 -8.87 -3.37
N VAL A 83 3.08 -8.13 -4.48
CA VAL A 83 3.61 -6.76 -4.54
C VAL A 83 2.87 -5.83 -3.58
N HIS A 84 1.54 -5.90 -3.54
CA HIS A 84 0.70 -5.17 -2.60
C HIS A 84 1.12 -5.43 -1.13
N GLY A 85 1.26 -6.70 -0.76
CA GLY A 85 1.68 -7.10 0.59
C GLY A 85 3.08 -6.57 0.93
N THR A 86 4.07 -6.79 0.04
CA THR A 86 5.45 -6.34 0.26
C THR A 86 5.55 -4.83 0.41
N VAL A 87 4.91 -4.06 -0.48
CA VAL A 87 4.93 -2.60 -0.44
C VAL A 87 4.29 -2.07 0.85
N ASN A 88 3.18 -2.66 1.31
CA ASN A 88 2.54 -2.26 2.56
C ASN A 88 3.33 -2.66 3.81
N ILE A 89 4.02 -3.81 3.80
CA ILE A 89 4.93 -4.18 4.89
C ILE A 89 6.08 -3.17 4.98
N ILE A 90 6.69 -2.79 3.86
CA ILE A 90 7.79 -1.81 3.87
C ILE A 90 7.28 -0.42 4.26
N GLY A 91 6.23 0.05 3.59
CA GLY A 91 5.68 1.40 3.79
C GLY A 91 5.06 1.58 5.17
N TRP A 92 3.91 0.96 5.40
CA TRP A 92 3.18 1.10 6.66
C TRP A 92 3.78 0.26 7.78
N GLY A 93 4.20 -0.97 7.49
CA GLY A 93 4.65 -1.92 8.51
C GLY A 93 6.06 -1.69 9.07
N VAL A 94 6.91 -0.91 8.40
CA VAL A 94 8.31 -0.66 8.84
C VAL A 94 8.63 0.82 8.91
N LEU A 95 8.47 1.58 7.83
CA LEU A 95 8.90 2.98 7.80
C LEU A 95 8.12 3.86 8.78
N LEU A 96 6.81 3.64 8.96
CA LEU A 96 6.04 4.37 9.97
C LEU A 96 6.50 4.06 11.41
N PRO A 97 6.63 2.78 11.84
CA PRO A 97 7.23 2.44 13.14
C PRO A 97 8.65 2.98 13.34
N VAL A 98 9.52 2.91 12.32
CA VAL A 98 10.88 3.46 12.38
C VAL A 98 10.84 4.96 12.65
N GLY A 99 9.96 5.70 11.99
CA GLY A 99 9.75 7.12 12.25
C GLY A 99 9.34 7.39 13.71
N VAL A 100 8.49 6.54 14.30
CA VAL A 100 8.10 6.65 15.72
C VAL A 100 9.29 6.40 16.66
N ILE A 101 10.11 5.38 16.38
CA ILE A 101 11.34 5.08 17.13
C ILE A 101 12.30 6.29 17.07
N ILE A 102 12.52 6.85 15.88
CA ILE A 102 13.37 8.03 15.69
C ILE A 102 12.86 9.20 16.54
N ALA A 103 11.58 9.55 16.43
CA ALA A 103 11.01 10.67 17.20
C ALA A 103 11.07 10.48 18.72
N ARG A 104 10.98 9.23 19.20
CA ARG A 104 11.03 8.93 20.63
C ARG A 104 12.46 9.00 21.19
N TYR A 105 13.40 8.34 20.53
CA TYR A 105 14.75 8.12 21.10
C TYR A 105 15.77 9.14 20.64
N PHE A 106 15.69 9.60 19.39
CA PHE A 106 16.71 10.48 18.81
C PHE A 106 16.45 11.95 19.10
N ARG A 107 15.26 12.31 19.62
CA ARG A 107 14.91 13.70 19.98
C ARG A 107 15.89 14.39 20.93
N LYS A 108 16.59 13.62 21.76
CA LYS A 108 17.63 14.14 22.67
C LYS A 108 19.06 13.83 22.21
N LEU A 109 19.23 12.99 21.18
CA LEU A 109 20.53 12.45 20.77
C LEU A 109 21.07 13.07 19.48
N SER A 110 20.21 13.68 18.67
CA SER A 110 20.58 14.27 17.38
C SER A 110 19.65 15.43 17.05
N ASP A 111 20.20 16.52 16.52
CA ASP A 111 19.42 17.68 16.06
C ASP A 111 18.58 17.36 14.80
N ASP A 112 18.98 16.35 14.03
CA ASP A 112 18.33 15.93 12.78
C ASP A 112 17.12 15.00 12.99
N TRP A 113 16.79 14.66 14.24
CA TRP A 113 15.72 13.70 14.56
C TRP A 113 14.38 14.04 13.90
N TYR A 114 14.05 15.33 13.82
CA TYR A 114 12.79 15.80 13.27
C TYR A 114 12.76 15.57 11.76
N SER A 115 13.84 15.90 11.06
CA SER A 115 13.98 15.65 9.62
C SER A 115 13.91 14.16 9.29
N LEU A 116 14.62 13.32 10.06
CA LEU A 116 14.60 11.87 9.89
C LEU A 116 13.23 11.27 10.18
N HIS A 117 12.53 11.76 11.21
CA HIS A 117 11.15 11.36 11.50
C HIS A 117 10.24 11.68 10.30
N ILE A 118 10.24 12.92 9.83
CA ILE A 118 9.36 13.38 8.73
C ILE A 118 9.67 12.61 7.44
N LEU A 119 10.95 12.39 7.12
CA LEU A 119 11.37 11.61 5.97
C LEU A 119 10.83 10.17 6.03
N SER A 120 10.96 9.52 7.19
CA SER A 120 10.43 8.18 7.42
C SER A 120 8.91 8.12 7.32
N GLN A 121 8.20 9.10 7.90
CA GLN A 121 6.74 9.17 7.85
C GLN A 121 6.22 9.42 6.43
N LEU A 122 6.82 10.35 5.69
CA LEU A 122 6.43 10.64 4.31
C LEU A 122 6.67 9.46 3.37
N SER A 123 7.84 8.83 3.46
CA SER A 123 8.16 7.65 2.64
C SER A 123 7.24 6.47 2.97
N GLY A 124 6.97 6.23 4.26
CA GLY A 124 6.02 5.21 4.70
C GLY A 124 4.59 5.47 4.22
N PHE A 125 4.13 6.72 4.32
CA PHE A 125 2.81 7.13 3.85
C PHE A 125 2.66 6.95 2.34
N LEU A 126 3.63 7.40 1.54
CA LEU A 126 3.60 7.28 0.08
C LEU A 126 3.59 5.82 -0.36
N LEU A 127 4.52 4.99 0.13
CA LEU A 127 4.57 3.58 -0.23
C LEU A 127 3.31 2.85 0.18
N GLY A 128 2.82 3.05 1.40
CA GLY A 128 1.58 2.39 1.84
C GLY A 128 0.34 2.88 1.11
N THR A 129 0.28 4.15 0.69
CA THR A 129 -0.80 4.65 -0.18
C THR A 129 -0.78 3.97 -1.56
N LEU A 130 0.40 3.80 -2.15
CA LEU A 130 0.55 3.04 -3.40
C LEU A 130 0.13 1.58 -3.23
N GLY A 131 0.53 0.95 -2.12
CA GLY A 131 0.10 -0.40 -1.76
C GLY A 131 -1.42 -0.50 -1.61
N TRP A 132 -2.04 0.40 -0.83
CA TRP A 132 -3.49 0.47 -0.67
C TRP A 132 -4.24 0.65 -1.99
N GLY A 133 -3.81 1.58 -2.83
CA GLY A 133 -4.40 1.80 -4.17
C GLY A 133 -4.28 0.56 -5.07
N LEU A 134 -3.16 -0.16 -4.99
CA LEU A 134 -3.01 -1.45 -5.67
C LEU A 134 -4.00 -2.49 -5.12
N GLY A 135 -4.24 -2.51 -3.81
CA GLY A 135 -5.24 -3.39 -3.18
C GLY A 135 -6.66 -3.14 -3.67
N LEU A 136 -7.06 -1.87 -3.80
CA LEU A 136 -8.33 -1.48 -4.41
C LEU A 136 -8.42 -1.90 -5.88
N SER A 137 -7.33 -1.71 -6.63
CA SER A 137 -7.26 -2.09 -8.04
C SER A 137 -7.42 -3.61 -8.23
N ILE A 138 -6.79 -4.41 -7.38
CA ILE A 138 -6.94 -5.88 -7.36
C ILE A 138 -8.40 -6.26 -7.07
N LYS A 139 -9.01 -5.66 -6.05
CA LYS A 139 -10.41 -5.94 -5.68
C LYS A 139 -11.38 -5.61 -6.83
N ASN A 140 -11.21 -4.45 -7.46
CA ASN A 140 -12.04 -4.02 -8.59
C ASN A 140 -11.86 -4.94 -9.80
N ALA A 141 -10.62 -5.38 -10.09
CA ALA A 141 -10.34 -6.30 -11.19
C ALA A 141 -10.96 -7.69 -10.97
N ALA A 142 -11.02 -8.14 -9.70
CA ALA A 142 -11.65 -9.41 -9.33
C ALA A 142 -13.19 -9.34 -9.30
N LYS A 143 -13.80 -8.16 -9.48
CA LYS A 143 -15.24 -7.90 -9.28
C LYS A 143 -15.75 -8.42 -7.91
N GLU A 144 -14.88 -8.42 -6.90
CA GLU A 144 -15.27 -8.86 -5.56
C GLU A 144 -16.18 -7.79 -4.93
N GLN A 145 -17.47 -8.09 -4.87
CA GLN A 145 -18.49 -7.16 -4.36
C GLN A 145 -18.55 -7.15 -2.83
N SER A 146 -18.02 -8.18 -2.16
CA SER A 146 -17.96 -8.25 -0.70
C SER A 146 -16.94 -7.28 -0.11
N LEU A 147 -17.32 -6.62 0.98
CA LEU A 147 -16.40 -5.85 1.81
C LEU A 147 -15.54 -6.81 2.64
N SER A 148 -14.31 -7.04 2.21
CA SER A 148 -13.33 -7.73 3.05
C SER A 148 -12.98 -6.87 4.25
N THR A 149 -12.94 -7.47 5.44
CA THR A 149 -12.50 -6.81 6.68
C THR A 149 -11.10 -6.18 6.53
N HIS A 150 -10.18 -6.83 5.78
CA HIS A 150 -8.85 -6.29 5.49
C HIS A 150 -8.92 -5.00 4.65
N GLY A 151 -9.84 -4.96 3.69
CA GLY A 151 -10.07 -3.78 2.87
C GLY A 151 -10.67 -2.61 3.68
N ILE A 152 -11.61 -2.90 4.58
CA ILE A 152 -12.20 -1.87 5.47
C ILE A 152 -11.12 -1.30 6.41
N LEU A 153 -10.37 -2.18 7.09
CA LEU A 153 -9.28 -1.76 7.97
C LEU A 153 -8.21 -0.99 7.21
N GLY A 154 -7.84 -1.43 6.01
CA GLY A 154 -6.91 -0.72 5.14
C GLY A 154 -7.36 0.72 4.80
N THR A 155 -8.65 0.92 4.54
CA THR A 155 -9.20 2.26 4.28
C THR A 155 -9.23 3.13 5.55
N ILE A 156 -9.56 2.55 6.71
CA ILE A 156 -9.48 3.25 8.00
C ILE A 156 -8.04 3.68 8.29
N ILE A 157 -7.07 2.80 8.07
CA ILE A 157 -5.63 3.08 8.22
C ILE A 157 -5.21 4.23 7.30
N PHE A 158 -5.60 4.20 6.02
CA PHE A 158 -5.29 5.27 5.08
C PHE A 158 -5.86 6.62 5.54
N ALA A 159 -7.10 6.64 6.03
CA ALA A 159 -7.72 7.84 6.59
C ALA A 159 -6.94 8.37 7.81
N PHE A 160 -6.61 7.50 8.77
CA PHE A 160 -5.83 7.88 9.95
C PHE A 160 -4.42 8.36 9.59
N ALA A 161 -3.74 7.69 8.65
CA ALA A 161 -2.42 8.09 8.17
C ALA A 161 -2.46 9.47 7.47
N THR A 162 -3.52 9.74 6.70
CA THR A 162 -3.74 11.05 6.08
C THR A 162 -3.98 12.12 7.14
N LEU A 163 -4.80 11.84 8.15
CA LEU A 163 -5.02 12.75 9.27
C LEU A 163 -3.72 13.05 10.05
N GLN A 164 -2.84 12.05 10.20
CA GLN A 164 -1.52 12.26 10.81
C GLN A 164 -0.60 13.12 9.95
N LEU A 165 -0.61 12.92 8.63
CA LEU A 165 0.15 13.76 7.72
C LEU A 165 -0.36 15.21 7.72
N LEU A 166 -1.69 15.41 7.73
CA LEU A 166 -2.30 16.74 7.83
C LEU A 166 -2.02 17.41 9.17
N ALA A 167 -1.86 16.64 10.25
CA ALA A 167 -1.48 17.18 11.56
C ALA A 167 -0.15 17.94 11.48
N LEU A 168 0.80 17.53 10.65
CA LEU A 168 2.05 18.27 10.42
C LEU A 168 1.81 19.66 9.84
N CYS A 169 0.85 19.80 8.93
CA CYS A 169 0.49 21.10 8.36
C CYS A 169 -0.18 22.00 9.41
N LEU A 170 -1.02 21.42 10.27
CA LEU A 170 -1.72 22.15 11.34
C LEU A 170 -0.76 22.63 12.44
N GLN A 171 0.33 21.90 12.70
CA GLN A 171 1.33 22.25 13.71
C GLN A 171 1.90 23.67 13.54
N ALA A 172 2.01 24.16 12.31
CA ALA A 172 2.65 25.43 11.99
C ALA A 172 1.85 26.67 12.44
N GLY A 173 0.57 26.52 12.82
CA GLY A 173 -0.33 27.65 13.08
C GLY A 173 -0.96 27.74 14.47
N GLU A 174 -0.60 26.87 15.42
CA GLU A 174 -1.36 26.74 16.67
C GLU A 174 -0.89 27.64 17.83
N GLU A 175 -1.84 28.36 18.44
CA GLU A 175 -1.66 29.01 19.74
C GLU A 175 -1.35 28.00 20.86
N GLN A 176 -0.78 28.47 21.98
CA GLN A 176 -0.25 27.59 23.04
C GLN A 176 -1.26 26.58 23.61
N GLY A 177 -2.54 26.94 23.70
CA GLY A 177 -3.61 26.05 24.17
C GLY A 177 -3.91 24.90 23.19
N CYS A 178 -4.04 25.20 21.90
CA CYS A 178 -4.27 24.22 20.84
C CYS A 178 -3.10 23.25 20.71
N ARG A 179 -1.86 23.75 20.85
CA ARG A 179 -0.64 22.93 20.73
C ARG A 179 -0.61 21.75 21.67
N LYS A 180 -1.13 21.88 22.90
CA LYS A 180 -1.21 20.77 23.86
C LYS A 180 -2.15 19.67 23.38
N TYR A 181 -3.33 20.03 22.88
CA TYR A 181 -4.30 19.08 22.35
C TYR A 181 -3.77 18.40 21.08
N TRP A 182 -3.12 19.16 20.19
CA TRP A 182 -2.48 18.63 19.00
C TRP A 182 -1.43 17.57 19.33
N VAL A 183 -0.55 17.82 20.32
CA VAL A 183 0.47 16.84 20.75
C VAL A 183 -0.17 15.56 21.27
N ILE A 184 -1.19 15.66 22.12
CA ILE A 184 -1.89 14.49 22.67
C ILE A 184 -2.56 13.70 21.55
N TYR A 185 -3.32 14.39 20.68
CA TYR A 185 -3.99 13.80 19.53
C TYR A 185 -2.99 13.08 18.61
N HIS A 186 -1.92 13.76 18.18
CA HIS A 186 -0.92 13.22 17.26
C HIS A 186 -0.29 11.94 17.82
N HIS A 187 0.08 11.93 19.11
CA HIS A 187 0.65 10.75 19.74
C HIS A 187 -0.35 9.61 19.89
N VAL A 188 -1.53 9.85 20.47
CA VAL A 188 -2.52 8.79 20.73
C VAL A 188 -3.00 8.17 19.42
N ALA A 189 -3.39 8.99 18.45
CA ALA A 189 -3.84 8.49 17.16
C ALA A 189 -2.69 7.85 16.37
N GLY A 190 -1.44 8.28 16.58
CA GLY A 190 -0.26 7.71 15.94
C GLY A 190 0.01 6.29 16.43
N TYR A 191 -0.04 6.05 17.75
CA TYR A 191 0.10 4.69 18.30
C TYR A 191 -1.07 3.78 17.90
N ALA A 192 -2.30 4.30 17.92
CA ALA A 192 -3.47 3.56 17.45
C ALA A 192 -3.32 3.14 15.98
N LEU A 193 -2.82 4.04 15.12
CA LEU A 193 -2.53 3.75 13.71
C LEU A 193 -1.51 2.60 13.55
N ILE A 194 -0.42 2.59 14.32
CA ILE A 194 0.56 1.50 14.26
C ILE A 194 -0.05 0.15 14.64
N VAL A 195 -0.86 0.10 15.70
CA VAL A 195 -1.55 -1.14 16.12
C VAL A 195 -2.50 -1.63 15.04
N LEU A 196 -3.29 -0.73 14.44
CA LEU A 196 -4.19 -1.07 13.33
C LEU A 196 -3.43 -1.60 12.12
N ILE A 197 -2.31 -0.99 11.75
CA ILE A 197 -1.44 -1.44 10.66
C ILE A 197 -0.96 -2.87 10.90
N ILE A 198 -0.43 -3.16 12.08
CA ILE A 198 0.08 -4.50 12.43
C ILE A 198 -1.04 -5.54 12.30
N ALA A 199 -2.21 -5.27 12.91
CA ALA A 199 -3.35 -6.17 12.85
C ALA A 199 -3.82 -6.39 11.39
N ASN A 200 -3.88 -5.32 10.60
CA ASN A 200 -4.32 -5.41 9.21
C ASN A 200 -3.32 -6.16 8.31
N ILE A 201 -2.01 -6.05 8.56
CA ILE A 201 -1.00 -6.81 7.82
C ILE A 201 -1.13 -8.30 8.13
N PHE A 202 -1.25 -8.70 9.41
CA PHE A 202 -1.48 -10.11 9.76
C PHE A 202 -2.77 -10.66 9.15
N GLN A 203 -3.84 -9.87 9.18
CA GLN A 203 -5.08 -10.24 8.54
C GLN A 203 -4.93 -10.43 7.01
N GLY A 204 -4.19 -9.54 6.34
CA GLY A 204 -3.91 -9.64 4.91
C GLY A 204 -3.04 -10.86 4.56
N ILE A 205 -2.06 -11.19 5.41
CA ILE A 205 -1.21 -12.37 5.28
C ILE A 205 -2.03 -13.65 5.37
N ASN A 206 -2.99 -13.73 6.30
CA ASN A 206 -3.81 -14.92 6.50
C ASN A 206 -4.70 -15.26 5.28
N ASN A 207 -4.95 -14.28 4.40
CA ASN A 207 -5.70 -14.46 3.17
C ASN A 207 -4.84 -14.92 1.98
N GLN A 208 -3.55 -15.20 2.18
CA GLN A 208 -2.63 -15.65 1.13
C GLN A 208 -2.31 -17.16 1.24
N SER A 209 -2.04 -17.80 0.09
CA SER A 209 -1.70 -19.23 0.02
C SER A 209 -0.39 -19.61 0.73
N ALA A 210 0.51 -18.65 0.94
CA ALA A 210 1.77 -18.82 1.68
C ALA A 210 1.75 -18.08 3.04
N ALA A 211 0.58 -18.02 3.70
CA ALA A 211 0.37 -17.28 4.95
C ALA A 211 1.47 -17.53 5.98
N LYS A 212 1.83 -18.80 6.26
CA LYS A 212 2.78 -19.11 7.33
C LYS A 212 4.17 -18.54 7.10
N ARG A 213 4.66 -18.55 5.85
CA ARG A 213 5.97 -17.98 5.51
C ARG A 213 5.97 -16.47 5.73
N TRP A 214 4.94 -15.77 5.28
CA TRP A 214 4.82 -14.32 5.42
C TRP A 214 4.60 -13.90 6.88
N GLU A 215 3.87 -14.68 7.66
CA GLU A 215 3.67 -14.49 9.10
C GLU A 215 5.01 -14.53 9.84
N TRP A 216 5.87 -15.53 9.55
CA TRP A 216 7.22 -15.61 10.13
C TRP A 216 8.11 -14.44 9.71
N VAL A 217 8.09 -14.06 8.42
CA VAL A 217 8.90 -12.93 7.92
C VAL A 217 8.50 -11.63 8.62
N TYR A 218 7.20 -11.32 8.65
CA TYR A 218 6.72 -10.09 9.26
C TYR A 218 6.84 -10.12 10.79
N GLY A 219 6.58 -11.27 11.42
CA GLY A 219 6.78 -11.47 12.86
C GLY A 219 8.24 -11.26 13.28
N THR A 220 9.20 -11.77 12.50
CA THR A 220 10.64 -11.54 12.74
C THR A 220 10.98 -10.06 12.63
N LEU A 221 10.45 -9.38 11.60
CA LEU A 221 10.67 -7.95 11.38
C LEU A 221 10.12 -7.09 12.54
N LEU A 222 8.92 -7.42 13.03
CA LEU A 222 8.35 -6.80 14.23
C LEU A 222 9.19 -7.10 15.48
N GLY A 223 9.68 -8.33 15.63
CA GLY A 223 10.58 -8.71 16.72
C GLY A 223 11.86 -7.87 16.73
N VAL A 224 12.48 -7.65 15.57
CA VAL A 224 13.67 -6.79 15.43
C VAL A 224 13.36 -5.34 15.77
N LEU A 225 12.24 -4.79 15.27
CA LEU A 225 11.82 -3.42 15.60
C LEU A 225 11.54 -3.27 17.11
N GLY A 226 10.86 -4.24 17.70
CA GLY A 226 10.56 -4.29 19.13
C GLY A 226 11.81 -4.40 19.99
N LEU A 227 12.75 -5.29 19.64
CA LEU A 227 14.03 -5.43 20.33
C LEU A 227 14.88 -4.16 20.22
N THR A 228 14.91 -3.54 19.04
CA THR A 228 15.58 -2.25 18.82
C THR A 228 14.98 -1.16 19.72
N ALA A 229 13.65 -1.06 19.77
CA ALA A 229 12.96 -0.11 20.63
C ALA A 229 13.24 -0.39 22.12
N LEU A 230 13.25 -1.66 22.53
CA LEU A 230 13.57 -2.05 23.91
C LEU A 230 15.00 -1.69 24.29
N PHE A 231 15.97 -2.00 23.43
CA PHE A 231 17.37 -1.65 23.63
C PHE A 231 17.56 -0.14 23.79
N LEU A 232 16.96 0.65 22.90
CA LEU A 232 17.01 2.12 22.97
C LEU A 232 16.32 2.66 24.23
N GLU A 233 15.22 2.04 24.68
CA GLU A 233 14.55 2.42 25.92
C GLU A 233 15.43 2.12 27.15
N LEU A 234 16.08 0.95 27.21
CA LEU A 234 17.03 0.62 28.27
C LEU A 234 18.20 1.59 28.32
N PHE A 235 18.78 1.90 27.16
CA PHE A 235 19.86 2.89 27.07
C PHE A 235 19.40 4.27 27.57
N ARG A 236 18.21 4.71 27.14
CA ARG A 236 17.61 5.97 27.58
C ARG A 236 17.44 6.02 29.10
N PHE A 237 17.00 4.92 29.73
CA PHE A 237 16.84 4.84 31.18
C PHE A 237 18.18 4.90 31.94
N ILE A 238 19.24 4.31 31.40
CA ILE A 238 20.58 4.33 32.01
C ILE A 238 21.25 5.70 31.83
N SER A 239 20.97 6.40 30.74
CA SER A 239 21.57 7.71 30.41
C SER A 239 20.91 8.91 31.08
N ILE A 240 19.81 8.71 31.81
CA ILE A 240 19.07 9.76 32.55
C ILE A 240 19.46 9.67 34.02
#